data_AF-A0A3B9NX46-F1
#
_entry.id   AF-A0A3B9NX46-F1
#
_cell.length_a   1.000
_cell.length_b   1.000
_cell.length_c   1.000
_cell.angle_alpha   90.00
_cell.angle_beta   90.00
_cell.angle_gamma   90.00
#
_symmetry.space_group_name_H-M   'P 1'
#
loop_
_entity.id
_entity.type
_entity.pdbx_description
1 polymer ?
#
loop_
_entity_poly.entity_id
_entity_poly.type
_entity_poly.pdbx_seq_one_letter_code
_entity_poly.pdbx_strand_id
1 'polypeptide(L)'
;EAARAGEQGRGFAVVADEVRKLAERTATSTKEITGMIAKIQNSTKLAVDEMEVGVKRVSDGVGLARKAGDSVSSIRDAAQHAAHAVDDINSAIQEQSLAARDIAQRIEKIAQGTEENNLASAQTAASAQQMTDLSKQLDELAARFRIA
;
A
#
# COMPACT_ATOMS: atom_id res chain seq x y z
N GLU A 1 -59.55 -68.01 20.10
CA GLU A 1 -60.32 -68.78 21.11
C GLU A 1 -61.75 -68.28 21.35
N ALA A 2 -62.07 -66.97 21.22
CA ALA A 2 -63.44 -66.46 21.39
C ALA A 2 -64.50 -67.06 20.44
N ALA A 3 -64.12 -67.37 19.19
CA ALA A 3 -65.01 -68.02 18.22
C ALA A 3 -65.41 -69.46 18.60
N ARG A 4 -64.71 -70.10 19.56
CA ARG A 4 -65.02 -71.45 20.05
C ARG A 4 -66.07 -71.47 21.18
N ALA A 5 -66.48 -70.32 21.73
CA ALA A 5 -67.32 -70.22 22.94
C ALA A 5 -68.83 -69.94 22.68
N GLY A 6 -69.30 -69.98 21.43
CA GLY A 6 -70.73 -69.78 21.10
C GLY A 6 -71.26 -68.38 21.48
N GLU A 7 -72.54 -68.28 21.85
CA GLU A 7 -73.23 -67.00 22.20
C GLU A 7 -72.56 -66.22 23.33
N GLN A 8 -71.93 -66.89 24.31
CA GLN A 8 -71.19 -66.25 25.42
C GLN A 8 -69.84 -65.64 24.97
N GLY A 9 -69.31 -66.04 23.80
CA GLY A 9 -68.05 -65.57 23.23
C GLY A 9 -68.16 -64.32 22.35
N ARG A 10 -69.38 -63.87 21.99
CA ARG A 10 -69.61 -62.72 21.10
C ARG A 10 -69.00 -61.42 21.64
N GLY A 11 -69.14 -61.15 22.94
CA GLY A 11 -68.53 -59.97 23.58
C GLY A 11 -67.01 -60.00 23.51
N PHE A 12 -66.40 -61.16 23.77
CA PHE A 12 -64.94 -61.34 23.66
C PHE A 12 -64.42 -61.25 22.22
N ALA A 13 -65.20 -61.72 21.24
CA ALA A 13 -64.84 -61.62 19.82
C ALA A 13 -64.81 -60.16 19.34
N VAL A 14 -65.79 -59.33 19.75
CA VAL A 14 -65.83 -57.89 19.41
C VAL A 14 -64.66 -57.15 20.06
N VAL A 15 -64.36 -57.42 21.33
CA VAL A 15 -63.20 -56.82 22.02
C VAL A 15 -61.89 -57.24 21.37
N ALA A 16 -61.75 -58.50 20.96
CA ALA A 16 -60.55 -58.99 20.27
C ALA A 16 -60.35 -58.31 18.91
N ASP A 17 -61.42 -58.10 18.13
CA ASP A 17 -61.34 -57.38 16.86
C ASP A 17 -61.01 -55.89 17.05
N GLU A 18 -61.52 -55.26 18.12
CA GLU A 18 -61.20 -53.86 18.43
C GLU A 18 -59.75 -53.71 18.90
N VAL A 19 -59.24 -54.65 19.70
CA VAL A 19 -57.82 -54.73 20.08
C VAL A 19 -56.93 -54.95 18.86
N ARG A 20 -57.33 -55.83 17.93
CA ARG A 20 -56.60 -56.04 16.67
C ARG A 20 -56.54 -54.77 15.82
N LYS A 21 -57.68 -54.10 15.62
CA LYS A 21 -57.73 -52.83 14.87
C LYS A 21 -56.91 -51.73 15.54
N LEU A 22 -56.95 -51.64 16.87
CA LEU A 22 -56.12 -50.69 17.62
C LEU A 22 -54.63 -51.01 17.44
N ALA A 23 -54.24 -52.27 17.53
CA ALA A 23 -52.86 -52.71 17.31
C ALA A 23 -52.37 -52.42 15.88
N GLU A 24 -53.20 -52.66 14.86
CA GLU A 24 -52.89 -52.32 13.46
C GLU A 24 -52.72 -50.81 13.26
N ARG A 25 -53.58 -49.99 13.88
CA ARG A 25 -53.46 -48.52 13.86
C ARG A 25 -52.19 -48.06 14.57
N THR A 26 -51.91 -48.59 15.77
CA THR A 26 -50.69 -48.28 16.52
C THR A 26 -49.45 -48.65 15.71
N ALA A 27 -49.41 -49.85 15.11
CA ALA A 27 -48.29 -50.28 14.28
C ALA A 27 -48.07 -49.36 13.06
N THR A 28 -49.16 -48.91 12.43
CA THR A 28 -49.11 -47.96 11.30
C THR A 28 -48.53 -46.62 11.74
N SER A 29 -49.05 -46.04 12.83
CA SER A 29 -48.53 -44.78 13.38
C SER A 29 -47.06 -44.90 13.83
N THR A 30 -46.65 -46.03 14.43
CA THR A 30 -45.24 -46.26 14.79
C THR A 30 -44.34 -46.29 13.55
N LYS A 31 -44.81 -46.86 12.43
CA LYS A 31 -44.06 -46.87 11.16
C LYS A 31 -43.93 -45.47 10.58
N GLU A 32 -44.98 -44.66 10.62
CA GLU A 32 -44.95 -43.25 10.20
C GLU A 32 -43.99 -42.42 11.06
N ILE A 33 -44.04 -42.59 12.39
CA ILE A 33 -43.11 -41.94 13.33
C ILE A 33 -41.67 -42.33 13.02
N THR A 34 -41.40 -43.61 12.78
CA THR A 34 -40.06 -44.08 12.40
C THR A 34 -39.57 -43.39 11.11
N GLY A 35 -40.44 -43.25 10.12
CA GLY A 35 -40.13 -42.54 8.88
C GLY A 35 -39.86 -41.05 9.10
N MET A 36 -40.63 -40.39 9.97
CA MET A 36 -40.41 -38.99 10.35
C MET A 36 -39.07 -38.82 11.08
N ILE A 37 -38.74 -39.71 12.02
CA ILE A 37 -37.46 -39.69 12.74
C ILE A 37 -36.30 -39.86 11.76
N ALA A 38 -36.37 -40.81 10.83
CA ALA A 38 -35.32 -41.01 9.81
C ALA A 38 -35.11 -39.75 8.95
N LYS A 39 -36.20 -39.07 8.55
CA LYS A 39 -36.11 -37.80 7.81
C LYS A 39 -35.46 -36.70 8.65
N ILE A 40 -35.86 -36.56 9.92
CA ILE A 40 -35.26 -35.57 10.84
C ILE A 40 -33.76 -35.84 10.99
N GLN A 41 -33.37 -37.09 11.26
CA GLN A 41 -31.96 -37.48 11.39
C GLN A 41 -31.15 -37.15 10.13
N ASN A 42 -31.70 -37.44 8.94
CA ASN A 42 -31.03 -37.10 7.69
C ASN A 42 -30.88 -35.59 7.49
N SER A 43 -31.94 -34.82 7.75
CA SER A 43 -31.90 -33.36 7.68
C SER A 43 -30.93 -32.75 8.68
N THR A 44 -30.86 -33.28 9.91
CA THR A 44 -29.89 -32.85 10.91
C THR A 44 -28.47 -33.13 10.45
N LYS A 45 -28.20 -34.30 9.86
CA LYS A 45 -26.87 -34.62 9.32
C LYS A 45 -26.47 -33.63 8.22
N LEU A 46 -27.37 -33.37 7.26
CA LEU A 46 -27.11 -32.39 6.20
C LEU A 46 -26.85 -30.98 6.75
N ALA A 47 -27.59 -30.56 7.79
CA ALA A 47 -27.36 -29.27 8.43
C ALA A 47 -25.98 -29.20 9.10
N VAL A 48 -25.51 -30.29 9.72
CA VAL A 48 -24.16 -30.36 10.31
C VAL A 48 -23.10 -30.28 9.21
N ASP A 49 -23.24 -31.04 8.12
CA ASP A 49 -22.29 -31.02 7.01
C ASP A 49 -22.17 -29.61 6.39
N GLU A 50 -23.30 -28.91 6.20
CA GLU A 50 -23.32 -27.52 5.72
C GLU A 50 -22.69 -26.53 6.72
N MET A 51 -22.90 -26.74 8.02
CA MET A 51 -22.24 -25.94 9.05
C MET A 51 -20.71 -26.13 9.02
N GLU A 52 -20.21 -27.35 8.82
CA GLU A 52 -18.77 -27.61 8.69
C GLU A 52 -18.17 -26.88 7.48
N VAL A 53 -18.88 -26.90 6.34
CA VAL A 53 -18.50 -26.12 5.14
C VAL A 53 -18.50 -24.62 5.45
N GLY A 54 -19.52 -24.14 6.18
CA GLY A 54 -19.62 -22.75 6.62
C GLY A 54 -18.42 -22.32 7.48
N VAL A 55 -18.05 -23.13 8.47
CA VAL A 55 -16.88 -22.88 9.32
C VAL A 55 -15.60 -22.78 8.49
N LYS A 56 -15.41 -23.69 7.53
CA LYS A 56 -14.23 -23.64 6.64
C LYS A 56 -14.19 -22.36 5.82
N ARG A 57 -15.31 -21.95 5.21
CA ARG A 57 -15.39 -20.70 4.43
C ARG A 57 -15.11 -19.46 5.26
N VAL A 58 -15.61 -19.42 6.51
CA VAL A 58 -15.32 -18.33 7.45
C VAL A 58 -13.83 -18.29 7.76
N SER A 59 -13.20 -19.45 8.03
CA SER A 59 -11.76 -19.54 8.27
C SER A 59 -10.94 -19.02 7.08
N ASP A 60 -11.30 -19.42 5.86
CA ASP A 60 -10.64 -18.93 4.64
C ASP A 60 -10.83 -17.41 4.47
N GLY A 61 -12.04 -16.90 4.76
CA GLY A 61 -12.36 -15.48 4.74
C GLY A 61 -11.54 -14.66 5.74
N VAL A 62 -11.35 -15.17 6.96
CA VAL A 62 -10.47 -14.56 7.96
C VAL A 62 -9.02 -14.51 7.46
N GLY A 63 -8.55 -15.59 6.81
CA GLY A 63 -7.22 -15.62 6.21
C GLY A 63 -7.04 -14.57 5.10
N LEU A 64 -8.04 -14.39 4.24
CA LEU A 64 -8.03 -13.35 3.20
C LEU A 64 -8.06 -11.94 3.79
N ALA A 65 -8.90 -11.71 4.81
CA ALA A 65 -8.98 -10.41 5.50
C ALA A 65 -7.64 -10.05 6.14
N ARG A 66 -6.94 -11.02 6.75
CA ARG A 66 -5.60 -10.82 7.31
C ARG A 66 -4.59 -10.41 6.24
N LYS A 67 -4.55 -11.12 5.11
CA LYS A 67 -3.67 -10.76 3.97
C LYS A 67 -3.97 -9.37 3.43
N ALA A 68 -5.25 -8.98 3.35
CA ALA A 68 -5.63 -7.63 2.96
C ALA A 68 -5.11 -6.59 3.97
N GLY A 69 -5.20 -6.88 5.26
CA GLY A 69 -4.64 -6.04 6.32
C GLY A 69 -3.12 -5.86 6.19
N ASP A 70 -2.39 -6.94 5.92
CA ASP A 70 -0.93 -6.90 5.73
C ASP A 70 -0.54 -6.06 4.50
N SER A 71 -1.30 -6.18 3.40
CA SER A 71 -1.11 -5.35 2.19
C SER A 71 -1.38 -3.87 2.47
N VAL A 72 -2.45 -3.54 3.20
CA VAL A 72 -2.76 -2.15 3.58
C VAL A 72 -1.67 -1.58 4.50
N SER A 73 -1.13 -2.40 5.41
CA SER A 73 0.01 -1.99 6.24
C SER A 73 1.24 -1.66 5.39
N SER A 74 1.56 -2.52 4.43
CA SER A 74 2.70 -2.31 3.53
C SER A 74 2.54 -1.04 2.67
N ILE A 75 1.31 -0.76 2.20
CA ILE A 75 1.00 0.48 1.46
C ILE A 75 1.22 1.71 2.33
N ARG A 76 0.77 1.67 3.60
CA ARG A 76 0.96 2.78 4.54
C ARG A 76 2.44 3.05 4.79
N ASP A 77 3.23 2.00 5.01
CA ASP A 77 4.67 2.14 5.29
C ASP A 77 5.41 2.69 4.06
N ALA A 78 5.04 2.23 2.85
CA ALA A 78 5.58 2.78 1.60
C ALA A 78 5.21 4.27 1.39
N ALA A 79 3.97 4.66 1.71
CA ALA A 79 3.54 6.05 1.64
C ALA A 79 4.31 6.94 2.64
N GLN A 80 4.60 6.43 3.84
CA GLN A 80 5.41 7.14 4.82
C GLN A 80 6.86 7.33 4.35
N HIS A 81 7.47 6.31 3.75
CA HIS A 81 8.80 6.45 3.14
C HIS A 81 8.82 7.48 2.00
N ALA A 82 7.77 7.49 1.16
CA ALA A 82 7.65 8.48 0.09
C ALA A 82 7.54 9.91 0.65
N ALA A 83 6.78 10.11 1.73
CA ALA A 83 6.69 11.40 2.40
C ALA A 83 8.05 11.87 2.94
N HIS A 84 8.80 10.99 3.61
CA HIS A 84 10.15 11.30 4.10
C HIS A 84 11.11 11.66 2.96
N ALA A 85 11.07 10.92 1.84
CA ALA A 85 11.91 11.25 0.68
C ALA A 85 11.57 12.62 0.09
N VAL A 86 10.29 13.03 0.10
CA VAL A 86 9.87 14.37 -0.34
C VAL A 86 10.41 15.45 0.60
N ASP A 87 10.41 15.22 1.91
CA ASP A 87 11.00 16.14 2.88
C ASP A 87 12.50 16.31 2.65
N ASP A 88 13.24 15.22 2.44
CA ASP A 88 14.68 15.25 2.13
C ASP A 88 14.97 16.02 0.84
N ILE A 89 14.16 15.81 -0.21
CA ILE A 89 14.25 16.55 -1.48
C ILE A 89 14.02 18.04 -1.25
N ASN A 90 13.02 18.41 -0.44
CA ASN A 90 12.76 19.81 -0.13
C ASN A 90 13.94 20.46 0.59
N SER A 91 14.55 19.77 1.55
CA SER A 91 15.76 20.25 2.22
C SER A 91 16.92 20.44 1.23
N ALA A 92 17.17 19.48 0.34
CA ALA A 92 18.20 19.59 -0.69
C ALA A 92 17.94 20.76 -1.66
N ILE A 93 16.68 21.01 -2.03
CA ILE A 93 16.30 22.16 -2.88
C ILE A 93 16.59 23.50 -2.17
N GLN A 94 16.35 23.59 -0.86
CA GLN A 94 16.70 24.81 -0.10
C GLN A 94 18.21 25.04 -0.09
N GLU A 95 19.01 24.00 0.14
CA GLU A 95 20.48 24.09 0.09
C GLU A 95 20.97 24.49 -1.30
N GLN A 96 20.41 23.89 -2.36
CA GLN A 96 20.72 24.26 -3.75
C GLN A 96 20.36 25.70 -4.05
N SER A 97 19.23 26.22 -3.55
CA SER A 97 18.85 27.62 -3.72
C SER A 97 19.86 28.57 -3.07
N LEU A 98 20.33 28.24 -1.87
CA LEU A 98 21.38 29.02 -1.19
C LEU A 98 22.70 28.98 -1.96
N ALA A 99 23.12 27.79 -2.42
CA ALA A 99 24.33 27.64 -3.22
C ALA A 99 24.26 28.42 -4.55
N ALA A 100 23.10 28.40 -5.22
CA ALA A 100 22.89 29.16 -6.46
C ALA A 100 23.01 30.68 -6.24
N ARG A 101 22.51 31.19 -5.10
CA ARG A 101 22.69 32.60 -4.74
C ARG A 101 24.15 32.96 -4.48
N ASP A 102 24.90 32.10 -3.78
CA ASP A 102 26.33 32.32 -3.55
C ASP A 102 27.10 32.33 -4.88
N ILE A 103 26.79 31.40 -5.79
CA ILE A 103 27.38 31.37 -7.14
C ILE A 103 27.09 32.66 -7.90
N ALA A 104 25.84 33.14 -7.88
CA ALA A 104 25.48 34.39 -8.55
C ALA A 104 26.28 35.59 -8.01
N GLN A 105 26.44 35.70 -6.69
CA GLN A 105 27.25 36.75 -6.07
C GLN A 105 28.74 36.64 -6.44
N ARG A 106 29.27 35.43 -6.54
CA ARG A 106 30.66 35.21 -6.99
C ARG A 106 30.85 35.62 -8.44
N ILE A 107 29.89 35.34 -9.32
CA ILE A 107 29.92 35.76 -10.72
C ILE A 107 29.93 37.28 -10.82
N GLU A 108 29.12 37.98 -10.02
CA GLU A 108 29.09 39.44 -9.98
C GLU A 108 30.46 40.02 -9.57
N LYS A 109 31.10 39.44 -8.54
CA LYS A 109 32.45 39.83 -8.11
C LYS A 109 33.51 39.58 -9.19
N ILE A 110 33.41 38.47 -9.93
CA ILE A 110 34.32 38.17 -11.04
C ILE A 110 34.14 39.20 -12.16
N ALA A 111 32.91 39.57 -12.49
CA ALA A 111 32.63 40.60 -13.49
C ALA A 111 33.23 41.95 -13.08
N GLN A 112 33.04 42.36 -11.82
CA GLN A 112 33.66 43.58 -11.29
C GLN A 112 35.20 43.54 -11.36
N GLY A 113 35.82 42.46 -10.90
CA GLY A 113 37.28 42.32 -10.95
C GLY A 113 37.83 42.29 -12.38
N THR A 114 37.06 41.77 -13.34
CA THR A 114 37.42 41.79 -14.77
C THR A 114 37.42 43.22 -15.30
N GLU A 115 36.43 44.04 -14.93
CA GLU A 115 36.36 45.45 -15.31
C GLU A 115 37.52 46.26 -14.72
N GLU A 116 37.82 46.07 -13.43
CA GLU A 116 38.98 46.69 -12.77
C GLU A 116 40.30 46.30 -13.45
N ASN A 117 40.46 45.03 -13.83
CA ASN A 117 41.64 44.56 -14.54
C ASN A 117 41.77 45.16 -15.95
N ASN A 118 40.67 45.35 -16.66
CA ASN A 118 40.66 46.04 -17.97
C ASN A 118 41.13 47.49 -17.83
N LEU A 119 40.63 48.22 -16.83
CA LEU A 119 41.05 49.59 -16.53
C LEU A 119 42.54 49.67 -16.18
N ALA A 120 43.02 48.77 -15.31
CA ALA A 120 44.43 48.71 -14.93
C ALA A 120 45.34 48.38 -16.14
N SER A 121 44.89 47.49 -17.02
CA SER A 121 45.60 47.14 -18.26
C SER A 121 45.69 48.33 -19.21
N ALA A 122 44.61 49.08 -19.39
CA ALA A 122 44.59 50.30 -20.20
C ALA A 122 45.54 51.38 -19.64
N GLN A 123 45.54 51.57 -18.31
CA GLN A 123 46.47 52.48 -17.64
C GLN A 123 47.93 52.05 -17.82
N THR A 124 48.21 50.76 -17.71
CA THR A 124 49.56 50.20 -17.92
C THR A 124 50.03 50.42 -19.36
N ALA A 125 49.16 50.20 -20.35
CA ALA A 125 49.48 50.47 -21.75
C ALA A 125 49.79 51.95 -22.00
N ALA A 126 49.00 52.86 -21.41
CA ALA A 126 49.25 54.30 -21.50
C ALA A 126 50.61 54.70 -20.89
N SER A 127 50.95 54.16 -19.71
CA SER A 127 52.25 54.42 -19.08
C SER A 127 53.42 53.84 -19.89
N ALA A 128 53.26 52.66 -20.50
CA ALA A 128 54.27 52.08 -21.38
C ALA A 128 54.52 52.95 -22.63
N GLN A 129 53.45 53.55 -23.19
CA GLN A 129 53.57 54.50 -24.29
C GLN A 129 54.34 55.76 -23.86
N GLN A 130 54.01 56.33 -22.71
CA GLN A 130 54.73 57.48 -22.15
C GLN A 130 56.22 57.20 -21.92
N MET A 131 56.55 56.01 -21.39
CA MET A 131 57.95 55.59 -21.23
C MET A 131 58.67 55.47 -22.58
N THR A 132 57.99 54.94 -23.60
CA THR A 132 58.54 54.84 -24.95
C THR A 132 58.85 56.21 -25.54
N ASP A 133 57.94 57.17 -25.35
CA ASP A 133 58.13 58.54 -25.85
C ASP A 133 59.25 59.28 -25.10
N LEU A 134 59.35 59.11 -23.77
CA LEU A 134 60.44 59.67 -22.98
C LEU A 134 61.80 59.09 -23.38
N SER A 135 61.89 57.77 -23.61
CA SER A 135 63.12 57.12 -24.09
C SER A 135 63.57 57.70 -25.44
N LYS A 136 62.65 57.92 -26.39
CA LYS A 136 62.97 58.58 -27.67
C LYS A 136 63.51 59.98 -27.48
N GLN A 137 62.91 60.78 -26.59
CA GLN A 137 63.39 62.13 -26.29
C GLN A 137 64.80 62.12 -25.69
N LEU A 138 65.10 61.16 -24.80
CA LEU A 138 66.43 61.01 -24.21
C LEU A 138 67.46 60.61 -25.27
N ASP A 139 67.12 59.69 -26.18
CA ASP A 139 67.98 59.28 -27.30
C ASP A 139 68.28 60.47 -28.24
N GLU A 140 67.27 61.28 -28.58
CA GLU A 140 67.45 62.49 -29.38
C GLU A 140 68.36 63.51 -28.67
N LEU A 141 68.18 63.69 -27.36
CA LEU A 141 69.01 64.60 -26.56
C LEU A 141 70.47 64.12 -26.52
N ALA A 142 70.69 62.83 -26.29
CA ALA A 142 72.01 62.22 -26.27
C ALA A 142 72.71 62.31 -27.65
N ALA A 143 71.96 62.12 -28.74
CA ALA A 143 72.49 62.26 -30.10
C ALA A 143 73.00 63.68 -30.38
N ARG A 144 72.33 64.72 -29.87
CA ARG A 144 72.79 66.11 -29.99
C ARG A 144 74.11 66.36 -29.27
N PHE A 145 74.33 65.76 -28.10
CA PHE A 145 75.59 65.90 -27.36
C PHE A 145 76.77 65.15 -28.00
N ARG A 146 76.51 64.15 -28.85
CA ARG A 146 77.55 63.34 -29.52
C ARG A 146 78.16 64.00 -30.77
N ILE A 147 77.63 65.14 -31.21
CA ILE A 147 78.13 65.91 -32.38
C ILE A 147 79.11 67.02 -31.96
N ALA A 148 79.45 67.15 -30.67
CA ALA A 148 80.50 68.03 -30.15
C ALA A 148 81.83 67.29 -29.95
#